data_AF-A0A535XP98-F1
#
_entry.id   AF-A0A535XP98-F1
#
_cell.length_a   1.000
_cell.length_b   1.000
_cell.length_c   1.000
_cell.angle_alpha   90.00
_cell.angle_beta   90.00
_cell.angle_gamma   90.00
#
_symmetry.space_group_name_H-M   'P 1'
#
loop_
_entity.id
_entity.type
_entity.pdbx_description
1 polymer ?
#
loop_
_entity_poly.entity_id
_entity_poly.type
_entity_poly.pdbx_seq_one_letter_code
_entity_poly.pdbx_strand_id
1 'polypeptide(L)'
;MRITHLREELAAMVRLDVIAGYRQARRAQALGYAFSGRLRGIEGIYVEAASSLPAETDVAFLAMARMLGIPVLTYFRDAYQLFPEDYPTDSLKRRLSRRAFRPAVQALAGVSSKVAAPTQGLAQVLFGDRADVVLLPPGAPAPVDLPTDVGASSLLFVGAARGAGQGAPALIEAVGLARASGTSVDLTIVCRPGEEPDGELPPWVSIERAEGPGIHRLLPMAVATVIPRPRTRYNDLALPVKLFDYLSYG
;
A
#
# COMPACT_ATOMS: atom_id res chain seq x y z
N MET A 1 -2.48 -3.46 8.83
CA MET A 1 -1.17 -3.86 9.37
C MET A 1 0.00 -2.91 9.03
N ARG A 2 -0.13 -1.88 8.15
CA ARG A 2 1.00 -0.95 7.88
C ARG A 2 0.89 0.47 8.44
N ILE A 3 -0.32 1.03 8.48
CA ILE A 3 -0.61 2.26 9.25
C ILE A 3 -0.19 2.07 10.72
N THR A 4 -0.24 0.83 11.21
CA THR A 4 0.19 0.45 12.56
C THR A 4 1.69 0.60 12.77
N HIS A 5 2.55 0.24 11.80
CA HIS A 5 4.00 0.36 11.94
C HIS A 5 4.44 1.82 12.03
N LEU A 6 3.97 2.69 11.10
CA LEU A 6 4.31 4.11 11.17
C LEU A 6 3.80 4.76 12.46
N ARG A 7 2.60 4.37 12.92
CA ARG A 7 2.07 4.79 14.22
C ARG A 7 2.97 4.33 15.37
N GLU A 8 3.45 3.09 15.36
CA GLU A 8 4.32 2.54 16.40
C GLU A 8 5.68 3.26 16.44
N GLU A 9 6.30 3.47 15.28
CA GLU A 9 7.54 4.25 15.17
C GLU A 9 7.35 5.70 15.64
N LEU A 10 6.26 6.36 15.22
CA LEU A 10 5.94 7.70 15.70
C LEU A 10 5.66 7.72 17.20
N ALA A 11 5.01 6.70 17.75
CA ALA A 11 4.70 6.62 19.19
C ALA A 11 5.95 6.50 20.06
N ALA A 12 7.03 5.92 19.52
CA ALA A 12 8.32 5.84 20.19
C ALA A 12 9.04 7.19 20.24
N MET A 13 8.71 8.12 19.33
CA MET A 13 9.38 9.42 19.21
C MET A 13 8.56 10.58 19.80
N VAL A 14 7.23 10.52 19.73
CA VAL A 14 6.33 11.61 20.11
C VAL A 14 5.07 11.10 20.80
N ARG A 15 4.43 11.98 21.58
CA ARG A 15 3.08 11.71 22.10
C ARG A 15 2.09 11.73 20.93
N LEU A 16 1.40 10.61 20.72
CA LEU A 16 0.42 10.47 19.64
C LEU A 16 -1.01 10.45 20.15
N ASP A 17 -1.85 11.24 19.48
CA ASP A 17 -3.30 11.07 19.49
C ASP A 17 -3.73 10.49 18.14
N VAL A 18 -4.54 9.43 18.16
CA VAL A 18 -4.91 8.68 16.94
C VAL A 18 -6.41 8.81 16.67
N ILE A 19 -6.75 9.29 15.48
CA ILE A 19 -8.13 9.27 14.95
C ILE A 19 -8.18 8.22 13.83
N ALA A 20 -8.90 7.12 14.07
CA ALA A 20 -8.95 5.99 13.14
C ALA A 20 -10.34 5.35 13.06
N GLY A 21 -10.52 4.52 12.03
CA GLY A 21 -11.75 3.76 11.80
C GLY A 21 -12.47 4.16 10.51
N TYR A 22 -13.71 3.69 10.40
CA TYR A 22 -14.60 4.01 9.27
C TYR A 22 -15.15 5.44 9.36
N ARG A 23 -15.74 5.92 8.27
CA ARG A 23 -16.18 7.32 8.10
C ARG A 23 -17.01 7.87 9.27
N GLN A 24 -17.96 7.10 9.80
CA GLN A 24 -18.79 7.54 10.92
C GLN A 24 -18.01 7.64 12.23
N ALA A 25 -17.20 6.62 12.55
CA ALA A 25 -16.35 6.60 13.74
C ALA A 25 -15.32 7.73 13.72
N ARG A 26 -14.65 7.96 12.56
CA ARG A 26 -13.72 9.07 12.41
C ARG A 26 -14.39 10.43 12.58
N ARG A 27 -15.59 10.61 12.01
CA ARG A 27 -16.36 11.85 12.19
C ARG A 27 -16.63 12.15 13.67
N ALA A 28 -17.12 11.16 14.42
CA ALA A 28 -17.40 11.32 15.84
C ALA A 28 -16.13 11.65 16.64
N GLN A 29 -15.02 10.94 16.38
CA GLN A 29 -13.73 11.19 17.03
C GLN A 29 -13.16 12.56 16.68
N ALA A 30 -13.19 12.97 15.40
CA ALA A 30 -12.68 14.27 14.95
C ALA A 30 -13.46 15.44 15.57
N LEU A 31 -14.79 15.33 15.62
CA LEU A 31 -15.63 16.33 16.31
C LEU A 31 -15.33 16.35 17.81
N GLY A 32 -15.31 15.19 18.47
CA GLY A 32 -14.97 15.11 19.90
C GLY A 32 -13.58 15.68 20.22
N TYR A 33 -12.61 15.44 19.33
CA TYR A 33 -11.27 16.00 19.45
C TYR A 33 -11.27 17.53 19.31
N ALA A 34 -11.98 18.04 18.30
CA ALA A 34 -12.13 19.48 18.07
C ALA A 34 -12.76 20.20 19.27
N PHE A 35 -13.85 19.65 19.83
CA PHE A 35 -14.55 20.25 20.97
C PHE A 35 -13.84 20.07 22.31
N SER A 36 -12.91 19.12 22.41
CA SER A 36 -12.14 18.91 23.64
C SER A 36 -11.06 19.98 23.91
N GLY A 37 -10.81 20.89 22.97
CA GLY A 37 -9.75 21.90 23.08
C GLY A 37 -8.32 21.36 22.88
N ARG A 38 -8.15 20.04 22.74
CA ARG A 38 -6.85 19.36 22.57
C ARG A 38 -6.08 19.80 21.33
N LEU A 39 -6.77 20.31 20.29
CA LEU A 39 -6.14 20.89 19.10
C LEU A 39 -5.13 22.00 19.42
N ARG A 40 -5.27 22.73 20.53
CA ARG A 40 -4.32 23.79 20.90
C ARG A 40 -2.98 23.26 21.40
N GLY A 41 -2.89 21.97 21.73
CA GLY A 41 -1.68 21.34 22.27
C GLY A 41 -0.95 20.42 21.29
N ILE A 42 -1.35 20.38 20.01
CA ILE A 42 -0.69 19.56 19.00
C ILE A 42 0.27 20.39 18.15
N GLU A 43 1.44 19.82 17.89
CA GLU A 43 2.50 20.48 17.12
C GLU A 43 2.43 20.17 15.63
N GLY A 44 1.65 19.15 15.24
CA GLY A 44 1.45 18.78 13.84
C GLY A 44 0.44 17.64 13.67
N ILE A 45 -0.01 17.47 12.43
CA ILE A 45 -0.93 16.39 12.03
C ILE A 45 -0.34 15.65 10.84
N TYR A 46 -0.31 14.32 10.95
CA TYR A 46 0.01 13.43 9.85
C TYR A 46 -1.25 12.69 9.39
N VAL A 47 -1.49 12.63 8.08
CA VAL A 47 -2.66 11.99 7.49
C VAL A 47 -2.24 11.00 6.41
N GLU A 48 -2.62 9.73 6.54
CA GLU A 48 -2.58 8.80 5.42
C GLU A 48 -3.90 8.86 4.66
N ALA A 49 -3.87 9.42 3.45
CA ALA A 49 -5.05 9.46 2.60
C ALA A 49 -5.51 8.02 2.32
N ALA A 50 -6.82 7.81 2.42
CA ALA A 50 -7.44 6.56 2.00
C ALA A 50 -7.31 6.44 0.47
N SER A 51 -7.23 5.20 -0.04
CA SER A 51 -7.36 4.93 -1.47
C SER A 51 -8.79 5.19 -1.98
N SER A 52 -9.71 5.67 -1.14
CA SER A 52 -11.06 6.15 -1.47
C SER A 52 -11.14 7.67 -1.39
N LEU A 53 -12.26 8.26 -1.82
CA LEU A 53 -12.50 9.70 -1.65
C LEU A 53 -12.32 10.13 -0.18
N PRO A 54 -11.60 11.22 0.11
CA PRO A 54 -11.55 11.78 1.45
C PRO A 54 -12.94 12.19 1.91
N ALA A 55 -13.22 12.02 3.21
CA ALA A 55 -14.49 12.47 3.78
C ALA A 55 -14.47 14.00 3.94
N GLU A 56 -15.62 14.64 3.79
CA GLU A 56 -15.74 16.10 3.92
C GLU A 56 -15.40 16.53 5.35
N THR A 57 -15.68 15.68 6.33
CA THR A 57 -15.31 15.89 7.75
C THR A 57 -13.81 15.86 7.97
N ASP A 58 -13.09 15.01 7.23
CA ASP A 58 -11.62 14.92 7.32
C ASP A 58 -11.03 16.23 6.76
N VAL A 59 -11.52 16.70 5.61
CA VAL A 59 -11.09 17.99 5.01
C VAL A 59 -11.41 19.17 5.92
N ALA A 60 -12.62 19.24 6.49
CA ALA A 60 -13.02 20.33 7.38
C ALA A 60 -12.21 20.38 8.68
N PHE A 61 -11.92 19.21 9.27
CA PHE A 61 -11.08 19.10 10.46
C PHE A 61 -9.66 19.63 10.19
N LEU A 62 -9.06 19.23 9.06
CA LEU A 62 -7.72 19.69 8.68
C LEU A 62 -7.69 21.17 8.33
N ALA A 63 -8.72 21.69 7.64
CA ALA A 63 -8.85 23.12 7.36
C ALA A 63 -8.87 23.94 8.66
N MET A 64 -9.65 23.51 9.66
CA MET A 64 -9.69 24.14 10.98
C MET A 64 -8.33 24.07 11.68
N ALA A 65 -7.65 22.91 11.65
CA ALA A 65 -6.31 22.79 12.21
C ALA A 65 -5.30 23.75 11.54
N ARG A 66 -5.35 23.88 10.21
CA ARG A 66 -4.54 24.85 9.45
C ARG A 66 -4.83 26.29 9.85
N MET A 67 -6.10 26.64 10.08
CA MET A 67 -6.47 27.98 10.55
C MET A 67 -5.93 28.29 11.95
N LEU A 68 -5.71 27.26 12.78
CA LEU A 68 -5.06 27.38 14.09
C LEU A 68 -3.51 27.39 14.00
N GLY A 69 -2.94 27.41 12.81
CA GLY A 69 -1.49 27.44 12.59
C GLY A 69 -0.81 26.07 12.67
N ILE A 70 -1.57 24.98 12.84
CA ILE A 70 -1.00 23.63 13.00
C ILE A 70 -0.53 23.12 11.63
N PRO A 71 0.71 22.61 11.51
CA PRO A 71 1.19 22.04 10.26
C PRO A 71 0.54 20.67 9.97
N VAL A 72 0.14 20.46 8.72
CA VAL A 72 -0.52 19.23 8.26
C VAL A 72 0.30 18.61 7.12
N LEU A 73 0.74 17.36 7.30
CA LEU A 73 1.37 16.55 6.26
C LEU A 73 0.40 15.45 5.81
N THR A 74 -0.02 15.47 4.56
CA THR A 74 -0.89 14.44 3.98
C THR A 74 -0.13 13.55 3.01
N TYR A 75 -0.07 12.25 3.31
CA TYR A 75 0.54 11.23 2.47
C TYR A 75 -0.48 10.53 1.57
N PHE A 76 -0.29 10.62 0.26
CA PHE A 76 -1.13 10.03 -0.77
C PHE A 76 -0.47 8.76 -1.31
N ARG A 77 -1.03 7.60 -0.96
CA ARG A 77 -0.45 6.29 -1.26
C ARG A 77 -0.75 5.78 -2.65
N ASP A 78 -1.95 6.06 -3.15
CA ASP A 78 -2.48 5.46 -4.37
C ASP A 78 -3.28 6.48 -5.20
N ALA A 79 -3.46 6.15 -6.48
CA ALA A 79 -4.30 6.91 -7.39
C ALA A 79 -5.08 6.02 -8.38
N TYR A 80 -5.49 4.80 -7.97
CA TYR A 80 -6.16 3.82 -8.83
C TYR A 80 -7.29 4.42 -9.67
N GLN A 81 -8.08 5.34 -9.11
CA GLN A 81 -9.19 6.00 -9.81
C GLN A 81 -8.77 6.74 -11.08
N LEU A 82 -7.51 7.14 -11.20
CA LEU A 82 -6.97 7.81 -12.39
C LEU A 82 -6.66 6.83 -13.53
N PHE A 83 -6.57 5.53 -13.24
CA PHE A 83 -6.17 4.49 -14.18
C PHE A 83 -7.33 3.52 -14.44
N PRO A 84 -8.00 3.61 -15.60
CA PRO A 84 -9.17 2.77 -15.91
C PRO A 84 -8.86 1.26 -15.94
N GLU A 85 -7.64 0.88 -16.30
CA GLU A 85 -7.14 -0.49 -16.32
C GLU A 85 -7.17 -1.12 -14.92
N ASP A 86 -6.75 -0.36 -13.91
CA ASP A 86 -6.70 -0.81 -12.51
C ASP A 86 -7.99 -0.47 -11.73
N TYR A 87 -8.84 0.42 -12.25
CA TYR A 87 -10.11 0.81 -11.64
C TYR A 87 -11.28 0.78 -12.64
N PRO A 88 -11.78 -0.41 -13.00
CA PRO A 88 -12.85 -0.53 -13.99
C PRO A 88 -14.17 0.12 -13.52
N THR A 89 -14.78 0.97 -14.34
CA THR A 89 -15.93 1.78 -13.92
C THR A 89 -17.29 1.16 -14.31
N ASP A 90 -17.48 -0.10 -13.94
CA ASP A 90 -18.66 -0.90 -14.34
C ASP A 90 -19.94 -0.44 -13.65
N SER A 91 -19.81 0.23 -12.50
CA SER A 91 -20.94 0.79 -11.76
C SER A 91 -20.96 2.32 -11.78
N LEU A 92 -22.17 2.89 -11.72
CA LEU A 92 -22.39 4.34 -11.61
C LEU A 92 -21.62 4.94 -10.42
N LYS A 93 -21.60 4.24 -9.28
CA LYS A 93 -20.84 4.64 -8.09
C LYS A 93 -19.34 4.79 -8.39
N ARG A 94 -18.73 3.86 -9.12
CA ARG A 94 -17.31 3.94 -9.51
C ARG A 94 -17.05 5.05 -10.51
N ARG A 95 -17.96 5.29 -11.46
CA ARG A 95 -17.89 6.42 -12.40
C ARG A 95 -17.90 7.77 -11.68
N LEU A 96 -18.83 7.95 -10.73
CA LEU A 96 -18.90 9.14 -9.90
C LEU A 96 -17.64 9.30 -9.03
N SER A 97 -17.19 8.21 -8.40
CA SER A 97 -15.97 8.23 -7.59
C SER A 97 -14.74 8.63 -8.40
N ARG A 98 -14.62 8.16 -9.64
CA ARG A 98 -13.52 8.55 -10.55
C ARG A 98 -13.55 10.03 -10.88
N ARG A 99 -14.72 10.58 -11.21
CA ARG A 99 -14.89 12.01 -11.50
C ARG A 99 -14.60 12.89 -10.28
N ALA A 100 -15.02 12.46 -9.09
CA ALA A 100 -14.81 13.20 -7.85
C ALA A 100 -13.39 13.08 -7.29
N PHE A 101 -12.59 12.12 -7.76
CA PHE A 101 -11.27 11.83 -7.17
C PHE A 101 -10.30 13.01 -7.26
N ARG A 102 -10.09 13.59 -8.45
CA ARG A 102 -9.19 14.73 -8.62
C ARG A 102 -9.59 15.93 -7.76
N PRO A 103 -10.85 16.43 -7.82
CA PRO A 103 -11.28 17.52 -6.96
C PRO A 103 -11.08 17.21 -5.47
N ALA A 104 -11.37 15.99 -5.03
CA ALA A 104 -11.26 15.61 -3.63
C ALA A 104 -9.79 15.55 -3.15
N VAL A 105 -8.89 15.01 -3.99
CA VAL A 105 -7.44 15.05 -3.74
C VAL A 105 -6.94 16.49 -3.67
N GLN A 106 -7.35 17.35 -4.60
CA GLN A 106 -6.95 18.76 -4.63
C GLN A 106 -7.48 19.54 -3.41
N ALA A 107 -8.72 19.28 -2.99
CA ALA A 107 -9.28 19.87 -1.76
C ALA A 107 -8.47 19.46 -0.52
N LEU A 108 -8.15 18.16 -0.39
CA LEU A 108 -7.33 17.67 0.72
C LEU A 108 -5.90 18.25 0.67
N ALA A 109 -5.32 18.33 -0.52
CA ALA A 109 -3.99 18.91 -0.74
C ALA A 109 -3.95 20.43 -0.47
N GLY A 110 -5.06 21.14 -0.68
CA GLY A 110 -5.20 22.57 -0.40
C GLY A 110 -5.30 22.89 1.10
N VAL A 111 -5.80 21.94 1.91
CA VAL A 111 -5.84 22.05 3.38
C VAL A 111 -4.63 21.40 4.06
N SER A 112 -3.62 21.02 3.28
CA SER A 112 -2.37 20.44 3.79
C SER A 112 -1.24 21.48 3.72
N SER A 113 -0.37 21.53 4.73
CA SER A 113 0.84 22.35 4.71
C SER A 113 1.86 21.81 3.70
N LYS A 114 2.00 20.49 3.67
CA LYS A 114 2.78 19.76 2.67
C LYS A 114 2.03 18.49 2.29
N VAL A 115 2.29 18.01 1.09
CA VAL A 115 1.78 16.72 0.62
C VAL A 115 2.94 15.77 0.39
N ALA A 116 2.70 14.48 0.53
CA ALA A 116 3.70 13.45 0.29
C ALA A 116 3.17 12.36 -0.64
N ALA A 117 4.07 11.73 -1.39
CA ALA A 117 3.78 10.62 -2.29
C ALA A 117 4.97 9.63 -2.33
N PRO A 118 4.73 8.34 -2.65
CA PRO A 118 5.77 7.32 -2.71
C PRO A 118 6.80 7.54 -3.82
N THR A 119 6.41 8.17 -4.92
CA THR A 119 7.28 8.41 -6.08
C THR A 119 7.01 9.77 -6.70
N GLN A 120 8.00 10.27 -7.44
CA GLN A 120 7.84 11.48 -8.24
C GLN A 120 6.76 11.31 -9.32
N GLY A 121 6.71 10.14 -9.97
CA GLY A 121 5.71 9.85 -10.99
C GLY A 121 4.27 9.91 -10.45
N LEU A 122 4.02 9.34 -9.27
CA LEU A 122 2.70 9.42 -8.64
C LEU A 122 2.39 10.85 -8.17
N ALA A 123 3.38 11.56 -7.61
CA ALA A 123 3.25 12.96 -7.25
C ALA A 123 2.82 13.82 -8.44
N GLN A 124 3.48 13.66 -9.59
CA GLN A 124 3.18 14.42 -10.80
C GLN A 124 1.76 14.14 -11.31
N VAL A 125 1.31 12.88 -11.25
CA VAL A 125 -0.06 12.52 -11.66
C VAL A 125 -1.14 13.11 -10.74
N LEU A 126 -0.86 13.19 -9.43
CA LEU A 126 -1.78 13.71 -8.43
C LEU A 126 -1.81 15.25 -8.37
N PHE A 127 -0.64 15.89 -8.47
CA PHE A 127 -0.44 17.31 -8.14
C PHE A 127 0.14 18.15 -9.28
N GLY A 128 0.48 17.57 -10.43
CA GLY A 128 1.17 18.28 -11.51
C GLY A 128 2.56 18.73 -11.07
N ASP A 129 2.94 19.97 -11.42
CA ASP A 129 4.27 20.54 -11.16
C ASP A 129 4.40 21.18 -9.77
N ARG A 130 3.63 20.69 -8.81
CA ARG A 130 3.67 21.17 -7.42
C ARG A 130 5.07 20.93 -6.84
N ALA A 131 5.77 22.00 -6.48
CA ALA A 131 7.19 21.96 -6.08
C ALA A 131 7.44 21.43 -4.66
N ASP A 132 6.44 21.46 -3.77
CA ASP A 132 6.56 21.16 -2.33
C ASP A 132 6.11 19.73 -1.96
N VAL A 133 6.15 18.78 -2.91
CA VAL A 133 5.81 17.38 -2.63
C VAL A 133 6.99 16.66 -1.98
N VAL A 134 6.77 16.08 -0.80
CA VAL A 134 7.76 15.25 -0.11
C VAL A 134 7.69 13.82 -0.65
N LEU A 135 8.82 13.27 -1.09
CA LEU A 135 8.88 11.86 -1.46
C LEU A 135 9.07 11.02 -0.21
N LEU A 136 8.09 10.18 0.11
CA LEU A 136 8.11 9.28 1.26
C LEU A 136 7.80 7.87 0.79
N PRO A 137 8.77 6.93 0.78
CA PRO A 137 8.49 5.56 0.39
C PRO A 137 7.47 4.91 1.35
N PRO A 138 6.76 3.86 0.91
CA PRO A 138 5.96 3.04 1.81
C PRO A 138 6.79 2.53 3.00
N GLY A 139 6.18 2.48 4.18
CA GLY A 139 6.83 1.91 5.36
C GLY A 139 7.19 0.44 5.18
N ALA A 140 8.39 0.07 5.62
CA ALA A 140 8.88 -1.29 5.70
C ALA A 140 8.64 -1.90 7.10
N PRO A 141 8.48 -3.22 7.23
CA PRO A 141 8.65 -3.90 8.50
C PRO A 141 10.12 -3.82 8.96
N ALA A 142 10.37 -4.15 10.23
CA ALA A 142 11.72 -4.38 10.70
C ALA A 142 12.38 -5.52 9.91
N PRO A 143 13.68 -5.40 9.56
CA PRO A 143 14.41 -6.48 8.92
C PRO A 143 14.37 -7.78 9.72
N VAL A 144 14.31 -8.88 9.00
CA VAL A 144 14.31 -10.24 9.50
C VAL A 144 15.62 -10.86 9.01
N ASP A 145 16.51 -11.20 9.94
CA ASP A 145 17.80 -11.81 9.62
C ASP A 145 17.65 -13.34 9.65
N LEU A 146 17.28 -13.92 8.51
CA LEU A 146 17.16 -15.37 8.34
C LEU A 146 18.11 -15.84 7.24
N PRO A 147 19.04 -16.77 7.54
CA PRO A 147 19.94 -17.29 6.54
C PRO A 147 19.18 -18.12 5.50
N THR A 148 19.59 -17.98 4.24
CA THR A 148 19.18 -18.89 3.16
C THR A 148 19.84 -20.24 3.34
N ASP A 149 19.07 -21.32 3.16
CA ASP A 149 19.57 -22.69 3.24
C ASP A 149 20.45 -23.02 2.03
N VAL A 150 21.48 -23.86 2.23
CA VAL A 150 22.42 -24.30 1.18
C VAL A 150 21.69 -25.00 0.00
N GLY A 151 20.52 -25.57 0.26
CA GLY A 151 19.67 -26.23 -0.73
C GLY A 151 18.50 -25.38 -1.25
N ALA A 152 18.47 -24.08 -1.00
CA ALA A 152 17.38 -23.21 -1.42
C ALA A 152 17.21 -23.25 -2.95
N SER A 153 15.97 -23.50 -3.39
CA SER A 153 15.64 -23.67 -4.80
C SER A 153 14.23 -23.17 -5.15
N SER A 154 13.58 -22.40 -4.27
CA SER A 154 12.23 -21.90 -4.50
C SER A 154 12.20 -20.40 -4.76
N LEU A 155 11.33 -19.97 -5.66
CA LEU A 155 10.85 -18.58 -5.70
C LEU A 155 9.69 -18.43 -4.72
N LEU A 156 9.55 -17.24 -4.12
CA LEU A 156 8.45 -16.92 -3.21
C LEU A 156 7.60 -15.79 -3.77
N PHE A 157 6.31 -16.04 -3.98
CA PHE A 157 5.33 -15.02 -4.33
C PHE A 157 4.27 -14.93 -3.25
N VAL A 158 4.18 -13.80 -2.57
CA VAL A 158 3.10 -13.50 -1.61
C VAL A 158 2.08 -12.65 -2.32
N GLY A 159 0.82 -13.08 -2.41
CA GLY A 159 -0.28 -12.30 -2.97
C GLY A 159 -1.45 -13.08 -3.52
N ALA A 160 -2.49 -12.35 -3.93
CA ALA A 160 -3.60 -12.95 -4.62
C ALA A 160 -3.09 -13.51 -5.95
N ALA A 161 -3.18 -14.82 -6.11
CA ALA A 161 -2.65 -15.56 -7.24
C ALA A 161 -3.73 -15.88 -8.29
N ARG A 162 -4.99 -15.59 -7.97
CA ARG A 162 -6.11 -15.68 -8.90
C ARG A 162 -6.08 -14.54 -9.92
N GLY A 163 -6.22 -14.91 -11.19
CA GLY A 163 -6.27 -13.98 -12.31
C GLY A 163 -4.97 -13.21 -12.55
N ALA A 164 -5.00 -12.31 -13.53
CA ALA A 164 -3.79 -11.61 -14.00
C ALA A 164 -3.36 -10.40 -13.15
N GLY A 165 -4.20 -9.94 -12.22
CA GLY A 165 -4.02 -8.64 -11.55
C GLY A 165 -2.72 -8.49 -10.75
N GLN A 166 -2.23 -9.56 -10.11
CA GLN A 166 -0.91 -9.56 -9.46
C GLN A 166 0.16 -10.33 -10.24
N GLY A 167 -0.19 -10.86 -11.42
CA GLY A 167 0.74 -11.50 -12.35
C GLY A 167 1.13 -12.95 -12.03
N ALA A 168 0.45 -13.62 -11.09
CA ALA A 168 0.78 -14.99 -10.74
C ALA A 168 0.68 -15.99 -11.91
N PRO A 169 -0.31 -15.92 -12.83
CA PRO A 169 -0.33 -16.80 -14.00
C PRO A 169 0.92 -16.66 -14.87
N ALA A 170 1.37 -15.42 -15.13
CA ALA A 170 2.58 -15.16 -15.90
C ALA A 170 3.84 -15.65 -15.16
N LEU A 171 3.87 -15.56 -13.82
CA LEU A 171 4.96 -16.12 -13.02
C LEU A 171 5.02 -17.64 -13.12
N ILE A 172 3.88 -18.32 -13.00
CA ILE A 172 3.80 -19.78 -13.15
C ILE A 172 4.31 -20.17 -14.54
N GLU A 173 3.83 -19.51 -15.60
CA GLU A 173 4.31 -19.76 -16.96
C GLU A 173 5.83 -19.55 -17.10
N ALA A 174 6.36 -18.43 -16.59
CA ALA A 174 7.79 -18.12 -16.66
C ALA A 174 8.66 -19.16 -15.93
N VAL A 175 8.21 -19.63 -14.76
CA VAL A 175 8.90 -20.72 -14.03
C VAL A 175 8.83 -22.02 -14.81
N GLY A 176 7.69 -22.35 -15.42
CA GLY A 176 7.55 -23.51 -16.30
C GLY A 176 8.55 -23.50 -17.45
N LEU A 177 8.73 -22.34 -18.11
CA LEU A 177 9.72 -22.15 -19.18
C LEU A 177 11.16 -22.30 -18.68
N ALA A 178 11.48 -21.74 -17.52
CA ALA A 178 12.80 -21.87 -16.90
C ALA A 178 13.13 -23.34 -16.56
N ARG A 179 12.14 -24.10 -16.08
CA ARG A 179 12.28 -25.53 -15.79
C ARG A 179 12.42 -26.37 -17.05
N ALA A 180 11.65 -26.08 -18.09
CA ALA A 180 11.80 -26.74 -19.39
C ALA A 180 13.19 -26.51 -20.00
N SER A 181 13.86 -25.42 -19.62
CA SER A 181 15.24 -25.09 -20.01
C SER A 181 16.31 -25.73 -19.11
N GLY A 182 15.92 -26.60 -18.16
CA GLY A 182 16.85 -27.38 -17.32
C GLY A 182 17.04 -26.85 -15.89
N THR A 183 16.32 -25.80 -15.48
CA THR A 183 16.41 -25.27 -14.10
C THR A 183 15.56 -26.09 -13.14
N SER A 184 16.05 -26.40 -11.94
CA SER A 184 15.29 -27.08 -10.88
C SER A 184 14.67 -26.11 -9.87
N VAL A 185 14.04 -25.03 -10.34
CA VAL A 185 13.47 -23.99 -9.47
C VAL A 185 11.99 -24.25 -9.23
N ASP A 186 11.57 -24.27 -7.97
CA ASP A 186 10.18 -24.43 -7.55
C ASP A 186 9.54 -23.06 -7.28
N LEU A 187 8.22 -23.02 -7.15
CA LEU A 187 7.46 -21.80 -6.86
C LEU A 187 6.56 -22.01 -5.65
N THR A 188 6.81 -21.26 -4.59
CA THR A 188 5.94 -21.16 -3.42
C THR A 188 5.05 -19.93 -3.53
N ILE A 189 3.74 -20.12 -3.52
CA ILE A 189 2.72 -19.06 -3.56
C ILE A 189 2.05 -18.96 -2.19
N VAL A 190 2.14 -17.80 -1.55
CA VAL A 190 1.41 -17.50 -0.32
C VAL A 190 0.19 -16.64 -0.66
N CYS A 191 -1.01 -17.20 -0.56
CA CYS A 191 -2.26 -16.51 -0.87
C CYS A 191 -3.38 -16.85 0.13
N ARG A 192 -4.41 -16.01 0.20
CA ARG A 192 -5.57 -16.26 1.06
C ARG A 192 -6.52 -17.30 0.45
N PRO A 193 -7.36 -17.96 1.27
CA PRO A 193 -8.42 -18.82 0.76
C PRO A 193 -9.29 -18.11 -0.29
N GLY A 194 -9.44 -18.70 -1.46
CA GLY A 194 -10.19 -18.13 -2.59
C GLY A 194 -9.38 -17.20 -3.49
N GLU A 195 -8.08 -17.00 -3.23
CA GLU A 195 -7.16 -16.25 -4.08
C GLU A 195 -6.13 -17.15 -4.78
N GLU A 196 -6.34 -18.46 -4.80
CA GLU A 196 -5.46 -19.43 -5.48
C GLU A 196 -5.52 -19.28 -7.00
N PRO A 197 -4.46 -19.67 -7.73
CA PRO A 197 -4.54 -19.75 -9.18
C PRO A 197 -5.66 -20.70 -9.61
N ASP A 198 -6.23 -20.43 -10.78
CA ASP A 198 -7.29 -21.27 -11.34
C ASP A 198 -6.67 -22.52 -12.02
N GLY A 199 -7.33 -23.67 -11.88
CA GLY A 199 -6.93 -24.92 -12.53
C GLY A 199 -5.99 -25.80 -11.71
N GLU A 200 -5.54 -26.88 -12.33
CA GLU A 200 -4.58 -27.82 -11.73
C GLU A 200 -3.17 -27.20 -11.75
N LEU A 201 -2.49 -27.25 -10.61
CA LEU A 201 -1.16 -26.69 -10.47
C LEU A 201 -0.09 -27.72 -10.84
N PRO A 202 0.99 -27.31 -11.52
CA PRO A 202 2.14 -28.17 -11.72
C PRO A 202 2.73 -28.65 -10.38
N PRO A 203 3.36 -29.82 -10.32
CA PRO A 203 3.87 -30.41 -9.06
C PRO A 203 4.98 -29.60 -8.38
N TRP A 204 5.60 -28.66 -9.10
CA TRP A 204 6.64 -27.75 -8.61
C TRP A 204 6.07 -26.41 -8.11
N VAL A 205 4.74 -26.24 -8.10
CA VAL A 205 4.05 -25.10 -7.49
C VAL A 205 3.40 -25.55 -6.18
N SER A 206 3.75 -24.89 -5.08
CA SER A 206 3.12 -25.10 -3.78
C SER A 206 2.29 -23.88 -3.37
N ILE A 207 1.15 -24.13 -2.71
CA ILE A 207 0.31 -23.08 -2.11
C ILE A 207 0.47 -23.14 -0.60
N GLU A 208 0.97 -22.05 -0.03
CA GLU A 208 1.18 -21.89 1.40
C GLU A 208 0.18 -20.90 2.00
N ARG A 209 -0.21 -21.18 3.25
CA ARG A 209 -1.08 -20.29 4.03
C ARG A 209 -0.28 -19.71 5.17
N ALA A 210 0.13 -18.47 4.98
CA ALA A 210 0.92 -17.73 5.94
C ALA A 210 0.55 -16.24 5.89
N GLU A 211 0.67 -15.57 7.02
CA GLU A 211 0.49 -14.13 7.13
C GLU A 211 1.49 -13.56 8.13
N GLY A 212 1.93 -12.31 7.86
CA GLY A 212 2.87 -11.61 8.71
C GLY A 212 4.12 -12.47 9.04
N PRO A 213 4.48 -12.62 10.34
CA PRO A 213 5.63 -13.42 10.74
C PRO A 213 5.57 -14.90 10.33
N GLY A 214 4.38 -15.44 10.06
CA GLY A 214 4.23 -16.82 9.59
C GLY A 214 4.90 -17.08 8.23
N ILE A 215 5.14 -16.02 7.43
CA ILE A 215 5.84 -16.12 6.15
C ILE A 215 7.33 -16.42 6.35
N HIS A 216 7.89 -16.04 7.50
CA HIS A 216 9.32 -16.14 7.75
C HIS A 216 9.85 -17.57 7.68
N ARG A 217 9.00 -18.57 8.00
CA ARG A 217 9.34 -20.00 7.90
C ARG A 217 9.64 -20.47 6.47
N LEU A 218 9.21 -19.71 5.46
CA LEU A 218 9.38 -20.04 4.04
C LEU A 218 10.63 -19.40 3.44
N LEU A 219 11.19 -18.39 4.12
CA LEU A 219 12.32 -17.61 3.62
C LEU A 219 13.61 -18.43 3.47
N PRO A 220 13.97 -19.37 4.37
CA PRO A 220 15.21 -20.13 4.23
C PRO A 220 15.33 -20.90 2.90
N MET A 221 14.22 -21.38 2.35
CA MET A 221 14.19 -22.11 1.07
C MET A 221 14.00 -21.20 -0.15
N ALA A 222 13.73 -19.91 0.06
CA ALA A 222 13.47 -18.96 -1.00
C ALA A 222 14.77 -18.32 -1.51
N VAL A 223 15.11 -18.52 -2.77
CA VAL A 223 16.27 -17.87 -3.42
C VAL A 223 15.97 -16.44 -3.85
N ALA A 224 14.70 -16.14 -4.10
CA ALA A 224 14.23 -14.80 -4.40
C ALA A 224 12.72 -14.70 -4.17
N THR A 225 12.29 -13.52 -3.72
CA THR A 225 10.88 -13.13 -3.73
C THR A 225 10.52 -12.40 -5.02
N VAL A 226 9.35 -12.63 -5.60
CA VAL A 226 8.98 -12.11 -6.92
C VAL A 226 7.74 -11.21 -6.86
N ILE A 227 7.78 -10.10 -7.59
CA ILE A 227 6.62 -9.21 -7.84
C ILE A 227 6.33 -9.21 -9.35
N PRO A 228 5.53 -10.16 -9.87
CA PRO A 228 5.35 -10.36 -11.31
C PRO A 228 4.26 -9.46 -11.90
N ARG A 229 3.99 -8.29 -11.30
CA ARG A 229 2.85 -7.45 -11.68
C ARG A 229 2.92 -7.08 -13.17
N PRO A 230 1.77 -7.12 -13.89
CA PRO A 230 1.76 -6.73 -15.29
C PRO A 230 2.17 -5.27 -15.43
N ARG A 231 2.85 -4.96 -16.53
CA ARG A 231 3.22 -3.58 -16.84
C ARG A 231 1.95 -2.79 -17.18
N THR A 232 1.61 -1.84 -16.33
CA THR A 232 0.51 -0.88 -16.52
C THR A 232 1.02 0.52 -16.23
N ARG A 233 0.29 1.53 -16.69
CA ARG A 233 0.66 2.93 -16.40
C ARG A 233 0.69 3.22 -14.89
N TYR A 234 -0.15 2.56 -14.10
CA TYR A 234 -0.13 2.70 -12.65
C TYR A 234 1.06 1.98 -12.03
N ASN A 235 1.34 0.73 -12.43
CA ASN A 235 2.44 -0.06 -11.87
C ASN A 235 3.82 0.53 -12.22
N ASP A 236 3.96 1.27 -13.33
CA ASP A 236 5.18 2.02 -13.67
C ASP A 236 5.39 3.25 -12.78
N LEU A 237 4.37 3.70 -12.03
CA LEU A 237 4.42 4.89 -11.18
C LEU A 237 4.37 4.57 -9.69
N ALA A 238 3.64 3.54 -9.29
CA ALA A 238 3.44 3.19 -7.89
C ALA A 238 4.52 2.22 -7.39
N LEU A 239 5.02 2.44 -6.18
CA LEU A 239 5.87 1.46 -5.51
C LEU A 239 5.00 0.37 -4.87
N PRO A 240 5.16 -0.91 -5.25
CA PRO A 240 4.40 -1.98 -4.63
C PRO A 240 4.86 -2.12 -3.18
N VAL A 241 3.91 -1.99 -2.26
CA VAL A 241 4.20 -2.06 -0.83
C VAL A 241 4.92 -3.37 -0.44
N LYS A 242 4.61 -4.47 -1.13
CA LYS A 242 5.28 -5.78 -0.96
C LYS A 242 6.78 -5.75 -1.22
N LEU A 243 7.28 -4.83 -2.03
CA LEU A 243 8.72 -4.68 -2.22
C LEU A 243 9.41 -4.42 -0.88
N PHE A 244 8.80 -3.61 -0.01
CA PHE A 244 9.36 -3.30 1.30
C PHE A 244 9.16 -4.43 2.32
N ASP A 245 8.17 -5.31 2.12
CA ASP A 245 8.11 -6.57 2.89
C ASP A 245 9.29 -7.47 2.47
N TYR A 246 9.49 -7.63 1.17
CA TYR A 246 10.52 -8.50 0.62
C TYR A 246 11.93 -8.03 0.97
N LEU A 247 12.20 -6.72 0.86
CA LEU A 247 13.47 -6.14 1.31
C LEU A 247 13.71 -6.31 2.81
N SER A 248 12.64 -6.43 3.62
CA SER A 248 12.78 -6.71 5.05
C SER A 248 13.07 -8.18 5.34
N TYR A 249 13.00 -9.08 4.36
CA TYR A 249 13.26 -10.50 4.55
C TYR A 249 14.73 -10.90 4.44
N GLY A 250 15.61 -9.96 4.05
CA GLY A 250 17.02 -10.21 3.75
C GLY A 250 17.28 -10.34 2.25
#